data_AF-A0A7C9GI75-F1
#
_entry.id   AF-A0A7C9GI75-F1
#
_cell.length_a   1.000
_cell.length_b   1.000
_cell.length_c   1.000
_cell.angle_alpha   90.00
_cell.angle_beta   90.00
_cell.angle_gamma   90.00
#
_symmetry.space_group_name_H-M   'P 1'
#
loop_
_entity.id
_entity.type
_entity.pdbx_description
1 polymer ?
#
loop_
_entity_poly.entity_id
_entity_poly.type
_entity_poly.pdbx_seq_one_letter_code
_entity_poly.pdbx_strand_id
1 'polypeptide(L)' 'MTELGPVQFHLLANANGMKSAFLKNPEELPEVLEQAYLLNEPFLIEIPVVYDYNLLKHVA' A
#
# COMPACT_ATOMS: atom_id res chain seq x y z
N MET A 1 25.20 6.15 -8.74
CA MET A 1 23.74 6.26 -8.65
C MET A 1 23.38 6.14 -7.19
N THR A 2 22.76 7.15 -6.60
CA THR A 2 22.24 7.03 -5.24
C THR A 2 21.04 6.10 -5.33
N GLU A 3 21.13 4.90 -4.76
CA GLU A 3 19.95 4.06 -4.57
C GLU A 3 19.01 4.84 -3.66
N LEU A 4 17.94 5.38 -4.26
CA LEU A 4 16.86 5.97 -3.48
C LEU A 4 16.22 4.80 -2.73
N GLY A 5 16.34 4.80 -1.41
CA GLY A 5 15.64 3.86 -0.56
C GLY A 5 14.14 3.88 -0.86
N PRO A 6 13.41 2.79 -0.59
CA PRO A 6 11.99 2.71 -0.88
C PRO A 6 11.26 3.85 -0.16
N VAL A 7 10.46 4.60 -0.93
CA VAL A 7 9.59 5.64 -0.37
C VAL A 7 8.52 4.95 0.46
N GLN A 8 8.44 5.29 1.74
CA GLN A 8 7.39 4.81 2.63
C GLN A 8 6.17 5.74 2.48
N PHE A 9 5.25 5.38 1.60
CA PHE A 9 4.12 6.22 1.20
C PHE A 9 3.17 6.52 2.36
N HIS A 10 2.94 5.58 3.26
CA HIS A 10 2.14 5.79 4.47
C HIS A 10 2.73 6.88 5.38
N LEU A 11 4.06 6.91 5.57
CA LEU A 11 4.71 7.98 6.33
C LEU A 11 4.56 9.34 5.65
N LEU A 12 4.70 9.36 4.32
CA LEU A 12 4.51 10.59 3.55
C LEU A 12 3.07 11.10 3.61
N ALA A 13 2.08 10.22 3.50
CA ALA A 13 0.67 10.56 3.64
C ALA A 13 0.37 11.16 5.02
N ASN A 14 0.85 10.50 6.09
CA ASN A 14 0.68 10.98 7.46
C ASN A 14 1.35 12.36 7.66
N ALA A 15 2.54 12.58 7.11
CA ALA A 15 3.23 13.87 7.18
C ALA A 15 2.48 15.02 6.49
N ASN A 16 1.59 14.69 5.55
CA ASN A 16 0.74 15.65 4.83
C ASN A 16 -0.69 15.73 5.39
N GLY A 17 -0.94 15.15 6.57
CA GLY A 17 -2.25 15.18 7.24
C GLY A 17 -3.28 14.22 6.64
N MET A 18 -2.87 13.30 5.76
CA MET A 18 -3.73 12.26 5.21
C MET A 18 -3.65 11.02 6.09
N LYS A 19 -4.79 10.41 6.40
CA LYS A 19 -4.83 9.11 7.08
C LYS A 19 -4.28 8.03 6.16
N SER A 20 -3.54 7.10 6.73
CA SER A 20 -2.99 5.99 5.97
C SER A 20 -2.90 4.70 6.77
N ALA A 21 -2.85 3.57 6.05
CA ALA A 21 -2.56 2.26 6.58
C ALA A 21 -1.43 1.61 5.79
N PHE A 22 -0.55 0.90 6.50
CA PHE A 22 0.41 -0.02 5.89
C PHE A 22 -0.06 -1.44 6.14
N LEU A 23 -0.38 -2.15 5.06
CA LEU A 23 -0.94 -3.49 5.12
C LEU A 23 0.16 -4.53 5.37
N LYS A 24 0.19 -5.13 6.57
CA LYS A 24 1.20 -6.14 6.91
C LYS A 24 0.85 -7.51 6.36
N ASN A 25 -0.44 -7.84 6.36
CA ASN A 25 -0.97 -9.10 5.87
C ASN A 25 -2.07 -8.85 4.82
N PRO A 26 -2.05 -9.55 3.66
CA PRO A 26 -3.10 -9.39 2.64
C PRO A 26 -4.53 -9.66 3.14
N GLU A 27 -4.67 -10.49 4.18
CA GLU A 27 -5.96 -10.86 4.79
C GLU A 27 -6.66 -9.68 5.48
N GLU A 28 -5.91 -8.64 5.87
CA GLU A 28 -6.43 -7.42 6.51
C GLU A 28 -7.07 -6.46 5.49
N LEU A 29 -6.87 -6.70 4.18
CA LEU A 29 -7.30 -5.78 3.12
C LEU A 29 -8.81 -5.47 3.15
N PRO A 30 -9.72 -6.45 3.31
CA PRO A 30 -11.15 -6.16 3.34
C PRO A 30 -11.53 -5.22 4.49
N GLU A 31 -10.96 -5.42 5.68
CA GLU A 31 -11.21 -4.60 6.86
C GLU A 31 -10.70 -3.16 6.65
N VAL A 32 -9.48 -3.01 6.14
CA VAL A 32 -8.88 -1.68 5.89
C VAL A 32 -9.67 -0.93 4.81
N LEU A 33 -10.18 -1.61 3.79
CA LEU A 33 -11.04 -1.01 2.77
C LEU A 33 -12.37 -0.53 3.35
N GLU A 34 -13.00 -1.33 4.22
CA GLU A 34 -14.25 -0.93 4.89
C GLU A 34 -14.03 0.29 5.80
N GLN A 35 -12.95 0.31 6.58
CA GLN A 35 -12.57 1.45 7.40
C GLN A 35 -12.33 2.72 6.56
N ALA A 36 -11.58 2.60 5.46
CA ALA A 36 -11.31 3.71 4.56
C ALA A 36 -12.59 4.25 3.90
N TYR A 37 -13.51 3.36 3.53
CA TYR A 37 -14.81 3.73 2.96
C TYR A 37 -15.68 4.49 3.97
N LEU A 38 -15.79 3.99 5.21
CA LEU A 38 -16.59 4.60 6.26
C LEU A 38 -16.05 5.97 6.70
N LEU A 39 -14.74 6.20 6.59
CA LEU A 39 -14.10 7.47 6.92
C LEU A 39 -14.52 8.61 5.97
N ASN A 40 -14.90 8.30 4.71
CA ASN A 40 -15.30 9.27 3.69
C ASN A 40 -14.32 10.46 3.54
N GLU A 41 -13.02 10.18 3.68
CA GLU A 41 -11.92 11.13 3.61
C GLU A 41 -10.82 10.55 2.71
N PRO A 42 -9.92 11.39 2.14
CA PRO A 42 -8.74 10.89 1.46
C PRO A 42 -7.93 9.96 2.37
N PHE A 43 -7.69 8.74 1.90
CA PHE A 43 -7.02 7.69 2.66
C PHE A 43 -6.04 6.94 1.76
N LEU A 44 -4.80 6.73 2.25
CA LEU A 44 -3.78 5.98 1.53
C LEU A 44 -3.60 4.58 2.14
N ILE A 45 -3.66 3.54 1.31
CA ILE A 45 -3.35 2.16 1.73
C ILE A 45 -2.07 1.74 0.99
N GLU A 46 -1.01 1.46 1.74
CA GLU A 46 0.23 0.92 1.20
C GLU A 46 0.24 -0.60 1.32
N ILE A 47 0.42 -1.29 0.19
CA ILE A 47 0.35 -2.76 0.09
C ILE A 47 1.69 -3.29 -0.44
N PRO A 48 2.44 -4.08 0.34
CA PRO A 48 3.63 -4.75 -0.16
C PRO A 48 3.20 -5.88 -1.11
N VAL A 49 3.67 -5.81 -2.36
CA VAL A 49 3.43 -6.85 -3.37
C VAL A 49 4.73 -7.58 -3.67
N VAL A 50 4.74 -8.89 -3.50
CA VAL A 50 5.81 -9.76 -3.99
C VAL A 50 5.49 -10.15 -5.42
N TYR A 51 6.22 -9.59 -6.38
CA TYR A 51 6.08 -9.97 -7.78
C TYR A 51 6.69 -11.35 -8.01
N ASP A 52 5.86 -12.34 -8.34
CA ASP A 52 6.35 -13.60 -8.89
C ASP A 52 6.61 -13.45 -10.40
N TYR A 53 7.86 -13.12 -10.73
CA TYR A 53 8.31 -12.97 -12.11
C TYR A 53 8.28 -14.28 -12.91
N ASN A 54 8.11 -15.45 -12.28
CA ASN A 54 7.93 -16.71 -13.02
C ASN A 54 6.52 -16.85 -13.59
N LEU A 55 5.50 -16.27 -12.94
CA LEU A 55 4.13 -16.25 -13.45
C LEU A 55 4.02 -15.36 -14.69
N LEU A 56 4.74 -14.22 -14.71
CA LEU A 56 4.79 -13.30 -15.84
C LEU A 56 5.40 -13.92 -17.12
N LYS A 57 6.27 -14.92 -16.99
CA LYS A 57 6.86 -15.64 -18.15
C LYS A 57 5.88 -16.56 -18.88
N HIS A 58 4.79 -16.98 -18.25
CA HIS A 58 3.84 -17.94 -18.83
C HIS A 58 2.65 -17.25 -19.54
N VAL A 59 2.58 -15.91 -19.47
CA VAL A 59 1.50 -15.10 -20.06
C VAL A 59 2.04 -14.21 -21.20
N ALA A 60 3.31 -14.37 -21.59
CA ALA A 60 3.99 -13.61 -22.64
C ALA A 60 4.10 -14.40 -23.95
#